data_AF-A0A146FYN6-F1
#
_entry.id   AF-A0A146FYN6-F1
#
_cell.length_a   1.000
_cell.length_b   1.000
_cell.length_c   1.000
_cell.angle_alpha   90.00
_cell.angle_beta   90.00
_cell.angle_gamma   90.00
#
_symmetry.space_group_name_H-M   'P 1'
#
loop_
_entity.id
_entity.type
_entity.pdbx_description
1 polymer ?
#
loop_
_entity_poly.entity_id
_entity_poly.type
_entity_poly.pdbx_seq_one_letter_code
_entity_poly.pdbx_strand_id
1 'polypeptide(L)'
;MHAVFFYSIYLTEIVESYPDMSSVYSDSGVEHDILFASDYDHDTLRDGSFCDGCDRSKLVQRQPRLSTAPRIHYGLIASGNRVMRDGKTRDKLRDGHDILCFEMEAAGIVDSFPCLVIRGICDYSDSHKNKAWQGYAAATAAAYAKELLSVIVGTQTDNSGDWTLCYGSD
;
A
#
# COMPACT_ATOMS: atom_id res chain seq x y z
N MET A 1 16.22 2.09 1.60
CA MET A 1 14.92 2.71 1.26
C MET A 1 14.73 3.94 2.15
N HIS A 2 14.66 5.13 1.57
CA HIS A 2 14.37 6.35 2.32
C HIS A 2 12.88 6.35 2.64
N ALA A 3 12.54 6.38 3.93
CA ALA A 3 11.16 6.44 4.40
C ALA A 3 11.00 7.71 5.23
N VAL A 4 9.95 8.48 4.94
CA VAL A 4 9.61 9.69 5.70
C VAL A 4 8.48 9.34 6.68
N PHE A 5 8.62 9.76 7.93
CA PHE A 5 7.56 9.59 8.92
C PHE A 5 6.36 10.43 8.51
N PHE A 6 5.18 9.81 8.54
CA PHE A 6 3.92 10.46 8.21
C PHE A 6 3.08 10.58 9.47
N TYR A 7 2.94 11.80 9.96
CA TYR A 7 2.01 12.12 11.03
C TYR A 7 0.89 12.96 10.43
N SER A 8 -0.26 12.33 10.19
CA SER A 8 -1.36 12.98 9.49
C SER A 8 -2.55 13.18 10.41
N ILE A 9 -2.91 14.44 10.60
CA ILE A 9 -4.14 14.83 11.29
C ILE A 9 -5.38 14.25 10.60
N TYR A 10 -5.31 14.02 9.29
CA TYR A 10 -6.43 13.51 8.49
C TYR A 10 -6.73 12.05 8.77
N LEU A 11 -5.72 11.26 9.12
CA LEU A 11 -5.95 9.86 9.49
C LEU A 11 -6.70 9.79 10.83
N THR A 12 -6.32 10.64 11.79
CA THR A 12 -7.05 10.79 13.06
C THR A 12 -8.46 11.32 12.82
N GLU A 13 -8.62 12.34 11.97
CA GLU A 13 -9.92 12.93 11.62
C GLU A 13 -10.89 11.90 11.02
N ILE A 14 -10.41 10.99 10.15
CA ILE A 14 -11.24 9.92 9.56
C ILE A 14 -11.84 9.02 10.65
N VAL A 15 -11.04 8.67 11.67
CA VAL A 15 -11.47 7.77 12.75
C VAL A 15 -12.39 8.49 13.74
N GLU A 16 -12.09 9.75 14.07
CA GLU A 16 -12.88 10.54 15.02
C GLU A 16 -14.21 11.02 14.43
N SER A 17 -14.23 11.39 13.16
CA SER A 17 -15.43 11.90 12.48
C SER A 17 -16.46 10.81 12.18
N TYR A 18 -16.02 9.54 12.14
CA TYR A 18 -16.88 8.39 11.86
C TYR A 18 -16.64 7.25 12.86
N PRO A 19 -17.11 7.39 14.12
CA PRO A 19 -16.84 6.44 15.19
C PRO A 19 -17.28 5.00 14.87
N ASP A 20 -18.40 4.85 14.17
CA ASP A 20 -18.92 3.53 13.75
C ASP A 20 -17.97 2.82 12.78
N MET A 21 -17.15 3.57 12.04
CA MET A 21 -16.16 3.02 11.10
C MET A 21 -14.75 2.92 11.70
N SER A 22 -14.55 3.38 12.95
CA SER A 22 -13.27 3.30 13.64
C SER A 22 -12.72 1.88 13.71
N SER A 23 -13.60 0.89 13.95
CA SER A 23 -13.21 -0.54 13.99
C SER A 23 -12.61 -1.07 12.69
N VAL A 24 -12.90 -0.42 11.56
CA VAL A 24 -12.42 -0.83 10.22
C VAL A 24 -11.16 -0.06 9.83
N TYR A 25 -11.09 1.23 10.15
CA TYR A 25 -10.04 2.14 9.69
C TYR A 25 -8.92 2.39 10.70
N SER A 26 -9.00 1.81 11.89
CA SER A 26 -7.93 1.92 12.90
C SER A 26 -6.79 0.94 12.63
N ASP A 27 -5.60 1.27 13.15
CA ASP A 27 -4.44 0.37 13.13
C ASP A 27 -4.83 -0.96 13.77
N SER A 28 -4.60 -2.06 13.05
CA SER A 28 -4.99 -3.38 13.52
C SER A 28 -4.11 -3.89 14.66
N GLY A 29 -2.99 -3.24 14.98
CA GLY A 29 -2.05 -3.65 16.01
C GLY A 29 -0.90 -4.49 15.46
N VAL A 30 0.25 -4.42 16.14
CA VAL A 30 1.48 -5.12 15.73
C VAL A 30 1.34 -6.65 15.77
N GLU A 31 0.40 -7.17 16.54
CA GLU A 31 0.05 -8.59 16.62
C GLU A 31 -0.59 -9.11 15.33
N HIS A 32 -1.19 -8.23 14.53
CA HIS A 32 -1.72 -8.54 13.21
C HIS A 32 -0.71 -8.23 12.10
N ASP A 33 0.48 -7.70 12.41
CA ASP A 33 1.59 -7.53 11.46
C ASP A 33 2.40 -8.83 11.32
N ILE A 34 1.87 -9.76 10.55
CA ILE A 34 2.39 -11.12 10.41
C ILE A 34 2.96 -11.32 9.00
N LEU A 35 4.26 -11.64 8.91
CA LEU A 35 4.93 -12.02 7.66
C LEU A 35 5.50 -13.43 7.79
N PHE A 36 5.13 -14.29 6.86
CA PHE A 36 5.68 -15.64 6.73
C PHE A 36 6.87 -15.67 5.76
N ALA A 37 7.70 -16.70 5.89
CA ALA A 37 8.76 -16.98 4.93
C ALA A 37 8.18 -17.14 3.51
N SER A 38 8.87 -16.61 2.50
CA SER A 38 8.35 -16.57 1.13
C SER A 38 8.17 -17.95 0.48
N ASP A 39 8.79 -18.98 1.06
CA ASP A 39 8.67 -20.37 0.62
C ASP A 39 7.65 -21.20 1.41
N TYR A 40 6.97 -20.59 2.37
CA TYR A 40 5.86 -21.19 3.08
C TYR A 40 4.54 -20.74 2.45
N ASP A 41 3.82 -21.67 1.84
CA ASP A 41 2.53 -21.40 1.22
C ASP A 41 1.39 -21.68 2.21
N HIS A 42 0.38 -20.83 2.16
CA HIS A 42 -0.83 -20.96 2.96
C HIS A 42 -1.64 -22.17 2.47
N ASP A 43 -2.11 -23.01 3.40
CA ASP A 43 -3.01 -24.10 3.07
C ASP A 43 -4.40 -23.54 2.71
N THR A 44 -4.71 -23.52 1.42
CA THR A 44 -5.97 -22.98 0.87
C THR A 44 -7.22 -23.69 1.38
N LEU A 45 -7.09 -24.87 2.01
CA LEU A 45 -8.22 -25.57 2.63
C LEU A 45 -8.62 -24.97 3.98
N ARG A 46 -7.80 -24.07 4.54
CA ARG A 46 -7.99 -23.40 5.83
C ARG A 46 -8.09 -21.87 5.67
N ASP A 47 -8.88 -21.41 4.69
CA ASP A 47 -9.09 -19.98 4.37
C ASP A 47 -9.78 -19.21 5.52
N GLY A 48 -9.02 -18.96 6.58
CA GLY A 48 -9.36 -18.06 7.68
C GLY A 48 -8.68 -16.71 7.50
N SER A 49 -9.33 -15.63 7.92
CA SER A 49 -8.87 -14.25 7.69
C SER A 49 -7.58 -13.84 8.40
N PHE A 50 -7.09 -14.65 9.35
CA PHE A 50 -6.00 -14.31 10.27
C PHE A 50 -4.83 -15.29 10.27
N CYS A 51 -4.83 -16.28 9.36
CA CYS A 51 -3.78 -17.30 9.32
C CYS A 51 -3.55 -18.01 10.67
N ASP A 52 -4.58 -18.13 11.52
CA ASP A 52 -4.47 -18.70 12.87
C ASP A 52 -3.99 -20.15 12.88
N GLY A 53 -4.32 -20.90 11.83
CA GLY A 53 -3.90 -22.29 11.63
C GLY A 53 -2.53 -22.47 10.98
N CYS A 54 -1.79 -21.39 10.70
CA CYS A 54 -0.47 -21.43 10.07
C CYS A 54 0.64 -21.71 11.08
N ASP A 55 1.71 -22.34 10.62
CA ASP A 55 2.87 -22.67 11.43
C ASP A 55 3.64 -21.40 11.81
N ARG A 56 3.50 -20.98 13.07
CA ARG A 56 4.17 -19.78 13.60
C ARG A 56 5.70 -19.89 13.62
N SER A 57 6.27 -21.09 13.47
CA SER A 57 7.72 -21.26 13.30
C SER A 57 8.23 -20.76 11.94
N LYS A 58 7.33 -20.53 10.98
CA LYS A 58 7.62 -19.99 9.64
C LYS A 58 7.57 -18.47 9.57
N LEU A 59 7.39 -17.78 10.70
CA LEU A 59 7.40 -16.32 10.73
C LEU A 59 8.80 -15.76 10.51
N VAL A 60 8.88 -14.70 9.71
CA VAL A 60 10.12 -13.96 9.50
C VAL A 60 10.41 -13.12 10.73
N GLN A 61 11.59 -13.31 11.33
CA GLN A 61 12.05 -12.45 12.42
C GLN A 61 12.40 -11.07 11.87
N ARG A 62 11.77 -10.03 12.43
CA ARG A 62 11.95 -8.64 12.01
C ARG A 62 12.27 -7.76 13.21
N GLN A 63 12.95 -6.65 12.96
CA GLN A 63 13.16 -5.63 13.99
C GLN A 63 11.82 -5.02 14.40
N PRO A 64 11.57 -4.82 15.71
CA PRO A 64 10.37 -4.15 16.16
C PRO A 64 10.21 -2.77 15.53
N ARG A 65 8.98 -2.40 15.17
CA ARG A 65 8.70 -1.05 14.69
C ARG A 65 8.94 -0.05 15.82
N LEU A 66 9.68 1.02 15.52
CA LEU A 66 9.88 2.13 16.47
C LEU A 66 8.61 2.97 16.70
N SER A 67 7.63 2.88 15.80
CA SER A 67 6.38 3.62 15.84
C SER A 67 5.32 2.90 15.01
N THR A 68 4.05 3.05 15.38
CA THR A 68 2.86 2.65 14.61
C THR A 68 2.46 3.67 13.56
N ALA A 69 3.08 4.86 13.56
CA ALA A 69 2.82 5.86 12.52
C ALA A 69 3.15 5.32 11.13
N PRO A 70 2.32 5.60 10.10
CA PRO A 70 2.64 5.21 8.74
C PRO A 70 3.96 5.82 8.26
N ARG A 71 4.53 5.17 7.25
CA ARG A 71 5.74 5.65 6.57
C ARG A 71 5.47 5.78 5.09
N ILE A 72 5.98 6.84 4.50
CA ILE A 72 5.89 7.05 3.05
C ILE A 72 7.12 6.44 2.41
N HIS A 73 6.87 5.62 1.39
CA HIS A 73 7.88 4.98 0.56
C HIS A 73 7.66 5.42 -0.88
N TYR A 74 8.73 5.90 -1.53
CA TYR A 74 8.73 6.24 -2.95
C TYR A 74 9.47 5.15 -3.72
N GLY A 75 8.83 4.64 -4.78
CA GLY A 75 9.43 3.64 -5.65
C GLY A 75 8.41 2.98 -6.58
N LEU A 76 8.81 1.85 -7.17
CA LEU A 76 8.03 1.20 -8.20
C LEU A 76 6.87 0.40 -7.62
N ILE A 77 5.70 0.58 -8.22
CA ILE A 77 4.49 -0.20 -7.95
C ILE A 77 4.24 -1.08 -9.17
N ALA A 78 4.28 -2.39 -8.99
CA ALA A 78 3.99 -3.33 -10.06
C ALA A 78 2.47 -3.52 -10.21
N SER A 79 1.99 -3.39 -11.43
CA SER A 79 0.58 -3.56 -11.76
C SER A 79 0.33 -4.84 -12.54
N GLY A 80 -0.74 -5.56 -12.23
CA GLY A 80 -1.14 -6.76 -12.95
C GLY A 80 -2.62 -7.07 -12.85
N ASN A 81 -3.14 -7.88 -13.77
CA ASN A 81 -4.57 -8.24 -13.81
C ASN A 81 -4.97 -9.35 -12.79
N ARG A 82 -4.05 -9.74 -11.90
CA ARG A 82 -4.27 -10.79 -10.89
C ARG A 82 -3.60 -10.39 -9.58
N VAL A 83 -4.22 -10.76 -8.47
CA VAL A 83 -3.64 -10.55 -7.13
C VAL A 83 -2.34 -11.34 -7.04
N MET A 84 -1.24 -10.67 -6.66
CA MET A 84 0.01 -11.34 -6.30
C MET A 84 -0.18 -12.11 -4.99
N ARG A 85 -0.03 -13.44 -5.03
CA ARG A 85 -0.22 -14.34 -3.89
C ARG A 85 0.87 -15.40 -3.79
N ASP A 86 2.06 -15.09 -4.27
CA ASP A 86 3.19 -16.02 -4.33
C ASP A 86 4.45 -15.31 -3.82
N GLY A 87 4.87 -15.67 -2.60
CA GLY A 87 5.97 -15.00 -1.92
C GLY A 87 7.31 -15.10 -2.69
N LYS A 88 7.56 -16.23 -3.36
CA LYS A 88 8.78 -16.43 -4.16
C LYS A 88 8.81 -15.52 -5.38
N THR A 89 7.69 -15.40 -6.09
CA THR A 89 7.55 -14.54 -7.27
C THR A 89 7.63 -13.08 -6.86
N ARG A 90 6.98 -12.69 -5.76
CA ARG A 90 7.13 -11.37 -5.14
C ARG A 90 8.61 -11.02 -4.91
N ASP A 91 9.35 -11.89 -4.23
CA ASP A 91 10.76 -11.65 -3.92
C ASP A 91 11.62 -11.56 -5.20
N LYS A 92 11.41 -12.44 -6.18
CA LYS A 92 12.10 -12.37 -7.48
C LYS A 92 11.86 -11.05 -8.21
N LEU A 93 10.61 -10.58 -8.22
CA LEU A 93 10.24 -9.33 -8.89
C LEU A 93 10.77 -8.11 -8.13
N ARG A 94 10.72 -8.12 -6.80
CA ARG A 94 11.36 -7.11 -5.95
C ARG A 94 12.86 -7.01 -6.26
N ASP A 95 13.57 -8.13 -6.21
CA ASP A 95 15.03 -8.14 -6.36
C ASP A 95 15.47 -7.86 -7.80
N GLY A 96 14.66 -8.25 -8.79
CA GLY A 96 14.95 -8.05 -10.21
C GLY A 96 14.59 -6.66 -10.76
N HIS A 97 13.63 -5.97 -10.14
CA HIS A 97 13.06 -4.73 -10.69
C HIS A 97 12.92 -3.60 -9.66
N ASP A 98 13.37 -3.77 -8.41
CA ASP A 98 13.21 -2.80 -7.32
C ASP A 98 11.72 -2.43 -7.06
N ILE A 99 10.83 -3.41 -7.23
CA ILE A 99 9.39 -3.28 -6.97
C ILE A 99 9.15 -3.23 -5.47
N LEU A 100 8.42 -2.22 -5.02
CA LEU A 100 8.07 -2.03 -3.61
C LEU A 100 6.74 -2.70 -3.23
N CYS A 101 5.75 -2.65 -4.13
CA CYS A 101 4.45 -3.27 -3.89
C CYS A 101 3.74 -3.66 -5.18
N PHE A 102 2.67 -4.43 -5.02
CA PHE A 102 1.86 -4.97 -6.10
C PHE A 102 0.42 -4.49 -5.96
N GLU A 103 -0.21 -4.16 -7.08
CA GLU A 103 -1.61 -3.76 -7.13
C GLU A 103 -2.24 -4.22 -8.46
N MET A 104 -3.55 -3.96 -8.65
CA MET A 104 -4.29 -4.51 -9.78
C MET A 104 -4.98 -3.51 -10.70
N GLU A 105 -4.98 -2.22 -10.36
CA GLU A 105 -5.87 -1.25 -11.01
C GLU A 105 -5.13 -0.20 -11.85
N ALA A 106 -3.85 0.08 -11.56
CA ALA A 106 -3.14 1.20 -12.15
C ALA A 106 -2.68 0.97 -13.59
N ALA A 107 -2.43 -0.28 -14.02
CA ALA A 107 -1.91 -0.60 -15.36
C ALA A 107 -2.75 0.02 -16.49
N GLY A 108 -4.07 0.11 -16.33
CA GLY A 108 -4.95 0.70 -17.36
C GLY A 108 -5.01 2.23 -17.34
N ILE A 109 -4.57 2.86 -16.25
CA ILE A 109 -4.74 4.29 -16.00
C ILE A 109 -3.46 5.05 -16.37
N VAL A 110 -2.31 4.52 -16.00
CA VAL A 110 -1.00 5.18 -16.17
C VAL A 110 -0.64 5.44 -17.64
N ASP A 111 -1.11 4.59 -18.54
CA ASP A 111 -0.88 4.74 -19.99
C ASP A 111 -1.77 5.82 -20.63
N SER A 112 -2.81 6.28 -19.93
CA SER A 112 -3.83 7.18 -20.47
C SER A 112 -3.63 8.65 -20.09
N PHE A 113 -3.02 8.95 -18.93
CA PHE A 113 -2.73 10.32 -18.51
C PHE A 113 -1.65 10.40 -17.40
N PRO A 114 -0.94 11.53 -17.26
CA PRO A 114 -0.01 11.75 -16.16
C PRO A 114 -0.73 11.64 -14.82
N CYS A 115 -0.35 10.68 -13.99
CA CYS A 115 -0.95 10.47 -12.68
C CYS A 115 0.08 10.05 -11.64
N LEU A 116 -0.28 10.25 -10.38
CA LEU A 116 0.45 9.72 -9.22
C LEU A 116 -0.39 8.62 -8.58
N VAL A 117 0.21 7.44 -8.39
CA VAL A 117 -0.43 6.32 -7.71
C VAL A 117 -0.04 6.33 -6.23
N ILE A 118 -1.04 6.39 -5.35
CA ILE A 118 -0.87 6.31 -3.89
C ILE A 118 -1.48 5.00 -3.42
N ARG A 119 -0.70 4.16 -2.73
CA ARG A 119 -1.15 2.86 -2.19
C ARG A 119 -0.86 2.76 -0.71
N GLY A 120 -1.89 2.38 0.06
CA GLY A 120 -1.71 1.84 1.40
C GLY A 120 -1.42 0.35 1.31
N ILE A 121 -0.52 -0.15 2.18
CA ILE A 121 -0.11 -1.56 2.19
C ILE A 121 -0.99 -2.33 3.17
N CYS A 122 -1.70 -3.35 2.68
CA CYS A 122 -2.61 -4.16 3.48
C CYS A 122 -2.19 -5.64 3.63
N ASP A 123 -1.26 -6.12 2.81
CA ASP A 123 -0.71 -7.46 2.92
C ASP A 123 0.72 -7.52 2.35
N TYR A 124 1.32 -8.72 2.43
CA TYR A 124 2.69 -8.98 1.98
C TYR A 124 2.77 -9.57 0.58
N SER A 125 1.67 -9.59 -0.19
CA SER A 125 1.63 -10.16 -1.54
C SER A 125 2.14 -11.61 -1.61
N ASP A 126 1.94 -12.36 -0.54
CA ASP A 126 2.14 -13.80 -0.49
C ASP A 126 0.79 -14.53 -0.39
N SER A 127 0.81 -15.83 -0.17
CA SER A 127 -0.41 -16.62 -0.05
C SER A 127 -1.22 -16.34 1.23
N HIS A 128 -0.64 -15.63 2.21
CA HIS A 128 -1.23 -15.39 3.53
C HIS A 128 -1.94 -14.04 3.54
N LYS A 129 -3.23 -14.05 3.16
CA LYS A 129 -4.03 -12.82 3.16
C LYS A 129 -4.21 -12.29 4.58
N ASN A 130 -4.14 -10.97 4.69
CA ASN A 130 -4.45 -10.25 5.91
C ASN A 130 -5.54 -9.21 5.67
N LYS A 131 -6.78 -9.56 6.03
CA LYS A 131 -7.93 -8.67 5.78
C LYS A 131 -8.03 -7.52 6.79
N ALA A 132 -7.39 -7.65 7.96
CA ALA A 132 -7.48 -6.66 9.03
C ALA A 132 -6.94 -5.29 8.59
N TRP A 133 -5.85 -5.27 7.81
CA TRP A 133 -5.20 -4.02 7.42
C TRP A 133 -5.86 -3.30 6.25
N GLN A 134 -6.85 -3.89 5.56
CA GLN A 134 -7.41 -3.29 4.34
C GLN A 134 -8.03 -1.92 4.59
N GLY A 135 -8.80 -1.78 5.68
CA GLY A 135 -9.40 -0.51 6.06
C GLY A 135 -8.33 0.52 6.42
N TYR A 136 -7.47 0.22 7.39
CA TYR A 136 -6.37 1.11 7.79
C TYR A 136 -5.49 1.55 6.60
N ALA A 137 -5.15 0.65 5.69
CA ALA A 137 -4.38 0.94 4.49
C ALA A 137 -5.12 1.92 3.58
N ALA A 138 -6.41 1.71 3.34
CA ALA A 138 -7.24 2.61 2.54
C ALA A 138 -7.34 4.01 3.17
N ALA A 139 -7.58 4.08 4.49
CA ALA A 139 -7.63 5.35 5.22
C ALA A 139 -6.29 6.08 5.18
N THR A 140 -5.16 5.37 5.34
CA THR A 140 -3.81 5.94 5.26
C THR A 140 -3.53 6.52 3.87
N ALA A 141 -3.89 5.80 2.81
CA ALA A 141 -3.74 6.28 1.43
C ALA A 141 -4.59 7.54 1.16
N ALA A 142 -5.84 7.53 1.61
CA ALA A 142 -6.75 8.66 1.46
C ALA A 142 -6.28 9.89 2.26
N ALA A 143 -5.81 9.69 3.49
CA ALA A 143 -5.24 10.76 4.31
C ALA A 143 -4.02 11.39 3.65
N TYR A 144 -3.09 10.58 3.12
CA TYR A 144 -1.94 11.08 2.38
C TYR A 144 -2.34 11.82 1.10
N ALA A 145 -3.30 11.30 0.34
CA ALA A 145 -3.81 11.99 -0.85
C ALA A 145 -4.44 13.35 -0.51
N LYS A 146 -5.23 13.44 0.56
CA LYS A 146 -5.82 14.70 1.05
C LYS A 146 -4.73 15.71 1.43
N GLU A 147 -3.71 15.26 2.16
CA GLU A 147 -2.59 16.10 2.57
C GLU A 147 -1.79 16.60 1.37
N LEU A 148 -1.47 15.72 0.42
CA LEU A 148 -0.77 16.07 -0.80
C LEU A 148 -1.54 17.10 -1.64
N LEU A 149 -2.85 16.91 -1.81
CA LEU A 149 -3.70 17.84 -2.55
C LEU A 149 -3.82 19.21 -1.86
N SER A 150 -3.63 19.29 -0.55
CA SER A 150 -3.65 20.56 0.18
C SER A 150 -2.41 21.44 -0.06
N VAL A 151 -1.31 20.83 -0.50
CA VAL A 151 -0.04 21.53 -0.79
C VAL A 151 0.22 21.72 -2.28
N ILE A 152 -0.42 20.92 -3.14
CA ILE A 152 -0.35 21.11 -4.60
C ILE A 152 -1.24 22.30 -4.98
N VAL A 153 -0.62 23.34 -5.54
CA VAL A 153 -1.36 24.46 -6.13
C VAL A 153 -1.92 24.01 -7.47
N GLY A 154 -3.25 24.10 -7.63
CA GLY A 154 -3.88 23.86 -8.93
C GLY A 154 -3.43 24.90 -9.94
N THR A 155 -2.63 24.49 -10.93
CA THR A 155 -2.40 25.30 -12.12
C THR A 155 -3.61 25.14 -13.04
N GLN A 156 -4.19 26.24 -13.54
CA GLN A 156 -5.21 26.15 -14.58
C GLN A 156 -4.64 25.37 -15.76
N THR A 157 -5.28 24.27 -16.14
CA THR A 157 -5.00 23.59 -17.39
C THR A 157 -5.56 24.48 -18.51
N ASP A 158 -4.71 25.06 -19.34
CA ASP A 158 -5.17 25.72 -20.55
C ASP A 158 -5.93 24.69 -21.40
N ASN A 159 -7.25 24.88 -21.52
CA ASN A 159 -8.14 24.03 -22.32
C ASN A 159 -7.94 24.18 -23.84
N SER A 160 -6.82 24.78 -24.27
CA SER A 160 -6.37 24.64 -25.66
C SER A 160 -5.89 23.21 -25.83
N GLY A 161 -6.63 22.40 -26.59
CA GLY A 161 -6.32 20.98 -26.86
C GLY A 161 -5.05 20.73 -27.66
N ASP A 162 -3.95 21.39 -27.29
CA ASP A 162 -2.61 21.24 -27.86
C ASP A 162 -1.66 20.84 -26.73
N TRP A 163 -1.49 19.53 -26.56
CA TRP A 163 -0.61 18.93 -25.55
C TRP A 163 0.89 19.01 -25.92
N THR A 164 1.28 19.81 -26.92
CA THR A 164 2.62 19.76 -27.53
C THR A 164 3.67 20.62 -26.80
N LEU A 165 3.33 21.45 -25.81
CA LEU A 165 4.26 22.50 -25.33
C LEU A 165 4.82 22.36 -23.90
N CYS A 166 4.61 21.24 -23.21
CA CYS A 166 5.16 21.04 -21.85
C CYS A 166 6.47 20.22 -21.82
N TYR A 167 7.37 20.44 -22.77
CA TYR A 167 8.79 20.11 -22.59
C TYR A 167 9.61 21.37 -22.88
N GLY A 168 9.83 22.16 -21.84
CA GLY A 168 10.85 23.21 -21.86
C GLY A 168 12.22 22.56 -21.84
N SER A 169 12.96 22.76 -22.93
CA SER A 169 14.41 22.62 -22.96
C SER A 169 15.04 23.72 -22.10
N ASP A 170 15.79 23.30 -21.09
CA ASP A 170 17.04 23.93 -20.63
C ASP A 170 17.93 22.85 -19.99
#